data_AF-A0A7X3XHQ3-F1
#
_entry.id   AF-A0A7X3XHQ3-F1
#
_cell.length_a   1.000
_cell.length_b   1.000
_cell.length_c   1.000
_cell.angle_alpha   90.00
_cell.angle_beta   90.00
_cell.angle_gamma   90.00
#
_symmetry.space_group_name_H-M   'P 1'
#
loop_
_entity.id
_entity.type
_entity.pdbx_description
1 polymer ?
#
loop_
_entity_poly.entity_id
_entity_poly.type
_entity_poly.pdbx_seq_one_letter_code
_entity_poly.pdbx_strand_id
1 'polypeptide(L)' 'MKLSKTRLPEIESIPEDAIDTSEIPELDDDFWENARRIIPENYLQIEHEILEWFKGQGQDYHDRINTVLRTYMEAHR' A
#
# COMPACT_ATOMS: atom_id res chain seq x y z
N MET A 1 11.13 -3.21 11.27
CA MET A 1 11.20 -3.39 12.74
C MET A 1 10.32 -4.57 13.12
N LYS A 2 10.78 -5.56 13.89
CA LYS A 2 9.95 -6.67 14.38
C LYS A 2 9.68 -6.47 15.87
N LEU A 3 8.41 -6.46 16.26
CA LEU A 3 8.02 -6.45 17.67
C LEU A 3 8.47 -7.76 18.33
N SER A 4 9.07 -7.67 19.52
CA SER A 4 9.48 -8.86 20.26
C SER A 4 8.25 -9.56 20.88
N LYS A 5 8.34 -10.87 21.11
CA LYS A 5 7.26 -11.66 21.71
C LYS A 5 6.87 -11.16 23.11
N THR A 6 7.78 -10.47 23.80
CA THR A 6 7.55 -9.89 25.13
C THR A 6 6.88 -8.51 25.07
N ARG A 7 7.17 -7.71 24.04
CA ARG A 7 6.60 -6.36 23.87
C ARG A 7 5.12 -6.38 23.46
N LEU A 8 4.67 -7.43 22.80
CA LEU A 8 3.30 -7.53 22.30
C LEU A 8 2.24 -7.54 23.42
N PRO A 9 2.35 -8.40 24.47
CA PRO A 9 1.39 -8.38 25.57
C PRO A 9 1.48 -7.10 26.43
N GLU A 10 2.64 -6.45 26.49
CA GLU A 10 2.79 -5.16 27.17
C GLU A 10 1.93 -4.07 26.48
N ILE A 11 1.97 -4.00 25.15
CA ILE A 11 1.19 -3.04 24.36
C ILE A 11 -0.32 -3.35 24.45
N GLU A 12 -0.70 -4.63 24.38
CA GLU A 12 -2.10 -5.05 24.49
C GLU A 12 -2.73 -4.73 25.86
N SER A 13 -1.90 -4.61 26.90
CA SER A 13 -2.35 -4.24 28.24
C SER A 13 -2.46 -2.74 28.50
N ILE A 14 -2.07 -1.89 27.53
CA ILE A 14 -2.21 -0.43 27.65
C ILE A 14 -3.71 -0.10 27.54
N PRO A 15 -4.31 0.58 28.53
CA PRO A 15 -5.71 0.95 28.47
C PRO A 15 -5.91 2.08 27.44
N GLU A 16 -7.07 2.09 26.78
CA GLU A 16 -7.36 3.01 25.66
C GLU A 16 -7.23 4.49 26.05
N ASP A 17 -7.62 4.86 27.27
CA ASP A 17 -7.55 6.24 27.79
C ASP A 17 -6.10 6.71 28.04
N ALA A 18 -5.13 5.79 28.12
CA ALA A 18 -3.72 6.11 28.22
C ALA A 18 -3.05 6.31 26.85
N ILE A 19 -3.76 6.06 25.74
CA ILE A 19 -3.24 6.26 24.38
C ILE A 19 -3.42 7.74 24.02
N ASP A 20 -2.31 8.47 24.01
CA ASP A 20 -2.30 9.87 23.57
C ASP A 20 -2.39 9.96 22.04
N THR A 21 -3.56 10.39 21.56
CA THR A 21 -3.84 10.64 20.14
C THR A 21 -3.88 12.13 19.80
N SER A 22 -3.44 13.02 20.69
CA SER A 22 -3.52 14.48 20.49
C SER A 22 -2.83 14.97 19.20
N GLU A 23 -1.78 14.27 18.77
CA GLU A 23 -1.04 14.55 17.52
C GLU A 23 -1.73 14.01 16.26
N ILE A 24 -2.71 13.12 16.41
CA ILE A 24 -3.42 12.46 15.31
C ILE A 24 -4.93 12.56 15.59
N PRO A 25 -5.50 13.78 15.52
CA PRO A 25 -6.92 13.98 15.74
C PRO A 25 -7.73 13.20 14.69
N GLU A 26 -8.96 12.84 15.05
CA GLU A 26 -9.88 12.22 14.11
C GLU A 26 -10.17 13.16 12.93
N LEU A 27 -10.36 12.57 11.74
CA LEU A 27 -10.66 13.31 10.52
C LEU A 27 -12.15 13.67 10.50
N ASP A 28 -12.46 14.95 10.65
CA ASP A 28 -13.81 15.50 10.70
C ASP A 28 -14.31 15.99 9.32
N ASP A 29 -15.54 16.50 9.29
CA ASP A 29 -16.17 16.99 8.06
C ASP A 29 -15.37 18.15 7.42
N ASP A 30 -14.75 19.02 8.24
CA ASP A 30 -13.94 20.15 7.77
C ASP A 30 -12.66 19.69 7.06
N PHE A 31 -12.02 18.62 7.55
CA PHE A 31 -10.92 17.97 6.85
C PHE A 31 -11.35 17.45 5.48
N TRP A 32 -12.49 16.76 5.42
CA TRP A 32 -12.98 16.14 4.19
C TRP A 32 -13.53 17.15 3.18
N GLU A 33 -14.04 18.30 3.61
CA GLU A 33 -14.51 19.39 2.74
C GLU A 33 -13.41 19.86 1.77
N ASN A 34 -12.17 19.90 2.25
CA ASN A 34 -11.02 20.40 1.50
C ASN A 34 -10.10 19.29 0.95
N ALA A 35 -10.42 18.03 1.23
CA ALA A 35 -9.62 16.89 0.83
C ALA A 35 -9.56 16.77 -0.70
N ARG A 36 -8.35 16.79 -1.25
CA ARG A 36 -8.13 16.58 -2.68
C ARG A 36 -7.80 15.13 -2.96
N ARG A 37 -8.69 14.45 -3.69
CA ARG A 37 -8.39 13.12 -4.23
C ARG A 37 -7.32 13.25 -5.31
N ILE A 38 -6.13 12.71 -5.04
CA ILE A 38 -5.07 12.57 -6.04
C ILE A 38 -5.29 11.24 -6.75
N ILE A 39 -5.70 11.28 -8.01
CA ILE A 39 -5.68 10.11 -8.89
C ILE A 39 -4.35 10.21 -9.66
N PRO A 40 -3.44 9.25 -9.52
CA PRO A 40 -2.22 9.23 -10.33
C PRO A 40 -2.59 9.22 -11.81
N GLU A 41 -1.93 10.05 -12.63
CA GLU A 41 -2.21 10.07 -14.08
C GLU A 41 -1.70 8.82 -14.80
N ASN A 42 -0.68 8.16 -14.24
CA ASN A 42 0.00 7.03 -14.85
C ASN A 42 -0.21 5.76 -14.02
N TYR A 43 -1.41 5.17 -14.07
CA TYR A 43 -1.67 3.85 -13.52
C TYR A 43 -1.99 2.86 -14.64
N LEU A 44 -1.47 1.64 -14.52
CA LEU A 44 -1.82 0.52 -15.38
C LEU A 44 -2.83 -0.35 -14.64
N GLN A 45 -4.04 -0.48 -15.17
CA GLN A 45 -4.99 -1.45 -14.65
C GLN A 45 -4.61 -2.85 -15.14
N ILE A 46 -4.32 -3.74 -14.21
CA ILE A 46 -3.99 -5.14 -14.46
C ILE A 46 -5.06 -6.00 -13.79
N GLU A 47 -5.52 -7.04 -14.47
CA GLU A 47 -6.44 -8.01 -13.87
C GLU A 47 -5.80 -8.69 -12.65
N HIS A 48 -6.62 -8.96 -11.64
CA HIS A 48 -6.14 -9.51 -10.36
C HIS A 48 -5.36 -10.82 -10.55
N GLU A 49 -5.88 -11.74 -11.36
CA GLU A 49 -5.24 -13.04 -11.61
C GLU A 49 -3.86 -12.90 -12.27
N ILE A 50 -3.71 -11.97 -13.22
CA ILE A 50 -2.43 -11.68 -13.88
C ILE A 50 -1.43 -11.12 -12.85
N LEU A 51 -1.87 -10.19 -12.01
CA LEU A 51 -1.03 -9.60 -10.97
C LEU A 51 -0.55 -10.66 -9.97
N GLU A 52 -1.44 -11.54 -9.50
CA GLU A 52 -1.09 -12.61 -8.57
C GLU A 52 -0.12 -13.63 -9.20
N TRP A 53 -0.29 -13.95 -10.49
CA TRP A 53 0.66 -14.80 -11.21
C TRP A 53 2.07 -14.20 -11.19
N PHE A 54 2.21 -12.89 -11.47
CA PHE A 54 3.50 -12.20 -11.44
C PHE A 54 4.10 -12.14 -10.04
N LYS A 55 3.30 -11.85 -9.01
CA LYS A 55 3.74 -11.88 -7.60
C LYS A 55 4.24 -13.25 -7.17
N GLY A 56 3.63 -14.33 -7.67
CA GLY A 56 4.06 -15.70 -7.42
C GLY A 56 5.46 -16.02 -7.94
N GLN A 57 6.01 -15.20 -8.85
CA GLN A 57 7.34 -15.40 -9.42
C GLN A 57 8.49 -14.73 -8.64
N GLY A 58 8.19 -13.95 -7.60
CA GLY A 58 9.19 -13.32 -6.74
C GLY A 58 8.90 -11.86 -6.42
N GLN A 59 9.80 -11.24 -5.66
CA GLN A 59 9.63 -9.86 -5.18
C GLN A 59 9.74 -8.82 -6.31
N ASP A 60 10.40 -9.14 -7.42
CA ASP A 60 10.66 -8.24 -8.55
C ASP A 60 9.54 -8.28 -9.61
N TYR A 61 8.30 -8.53 -9.19
CA TYR A 61 7.17 -8.74 -10.11
C TYR A 61 6.84 -7.48 -10.94
N HIS A 62 7.08 -6.29 -10.39
CA HIS A 62 6.93 -5.02 -11.12
C HIS A 62 7.89 -4.91 -12.31
N ASP A 63 9.16 -5.27 -12.12
CA ASP A 63 10.16 -5.21 -13.19
C ASP A 63 9.84 -6.21 -14.29
N ARG A 64 9.38 -7.42 -13.92
CA ARG A 64 8.94 -8.42 -14.89
C ARG A 64 7.76 -7.95 -15.74
N ILE A 65 6.76 -7.32 -15.13
CA ILE A 65 5.63 -6.72 -15.87
C ILE A 65 6.16 -5.70 -16.87
N ASN A 66 7.04 -4.79 -16.43
CA ASN A 66 7.64 -3.78 -17.31
C ASN A 66 8.46 -4.37 -18.46
N THR A 67 9.23 -5.44 -18.20
CA THR A 67 9.98 -6.14 -19.25
C THR A 67 9.04 -6.72 -20.30
N VAL A 68 7.97 -7.40 -19.89
CA VAL A 68 6.99 -8.00 -20.81
C VAL A 68 6.34 -6.93 -21.69
N LEU A 69 5.89 -5.83 -21.08
CA LEU A 69 5.28 -4.71 -21.82
C LEU A 69 6.26 -4.08 -22.81
N ARG A 70 7.53 -3.91 -22.41
CA ARG A 70 8.58 -3.37 -23.28
C ARG A 70 8.85 -4.29 -24.48
N THR A 71 8.99 -5.59 -24.24
CA THR A 71 9.19 -6.57 -25.33
C THR A 71 8.01 -6.57 -26.29
N TYR A 72 6.78 -6.48 -25.80
CA TYR A 72 5.60 -6.35 -26.65
C TYR A 72 5.64 -5.09 -27.50
N MET A 73 5.97 -3.93 -26.90
CA MET A 73 6.12 -2.66 -27.62
C MET A 73 7.18 -2.74 -28.71
N GLU A 74 8.34 -3.34 -28.42
CA GLU A 74 9.45 -3.48 -29.38
C GLU A 74 9.11 -4.39 -30.55
N ALA A 75 8.36 -5.48 -30.29
CA ALA A 75 7.94 -6.43 -31.33
C ALA A 75 6.87 -5.87 -32.28
N HIS A 76 6.12 -4.85 -31.85
CA HIS A 76 5.04 -4.22 -32.62
C HIS A 76 5.39 -2.83 -33.12
N ARG A 77 6.69 -2.49 -33.14
CA ARG A 77 7.19 -1.22 -33.62
C ARG A 77 7.52 -1.24 -35.11
#